data_AF-W6AIQ2-F1
#
_entry.id   AF-W6AIQ2-F1
#
_cell.length_a   1.000
_cell.length_b   1.000
_cell.length_c   1.000
_cell.angle_alpha   90.00
_cell.angle_beta   90.00
_cell.angle_gamma   90.00
#
_symmetry.space_group_name_H-M   'P 1'
#
loop_
_entity.id
_entity.type
_entity.pdbx_description
1 polymer ?
#
loop_
_entity_poly.entity_id
_entity_poly.type
_entity_poly.pdbx_seq_one_letter_code
_entity_poly.pdbx_strand_id
1 'polypeptide(L)'
;MAKEGFIAVNYVEDILEDVNGAYKNFVKSYKKFFILPEEVLGFFKDNKTIRDKQTLENYTITLEQNFSNISCIVGKENFAIFLNHHFYLIRNSLINIKSIDANLTEQKFETDVIRNSSAMDIVALTAVHMLGANLSQLRDTYNKLEMFNEPNGVYLKLLELINKTLELDGEKAFKTLLDNIANYLQNYNTIYKTISELPEDGWSPVRIEMFMYCTDAYFLLGIIYKILLQTPLNNKIIDSKMFKRLVPELDAFSTI
;
A
#
# COMPACT_ATOMS: atom_id res chain seq x y z
N MET A 1 23.88 -16.40 -27.37
CA MET A 1 23.04 -15.99 -26.22
C MET A 1 23.28 -14.52 -26.01
N ALA A 2 22.29 -13.68 -26.33
CA ALA A 2 22.41 -12.24 -26.06
C ALA A 2 22.54 -12.05 -24.54
N LYS A 3 23.51 -11.26 -24.08
CA LYS A 3 23.48 -10.72 -22.73
C LYS A 3 22.29 -9.77 -22.70
N GLU A 4 21.12 -10.26 -22.30
CA GLU A 4 19.97 -9.39 -22.04
C GLU A 4 20.37 -8.47 -20.89
N GLY A 5 20.58 -7.19 -21.23
CA GLY A 5 20.88 -6.15 -20.25
C GLY A 5 19.64 -5.91 -19.39
N PHE A 6 19.88 -5.55 -18.13
CA PHE A 6 18.81 -5.15 -17.22
C PHE A 6 17.98 -4.01 -17.84
N ILE A 7 16.67 -4.21 -17.95
CA ILE A 7 15.74 -3.17 -18.42
C ILE A 7 15.35 -2.29 -17.24
N ALA A 8 15.55 -0.98 -17.40
CA ALA A 8 15.33 -0.02 -16.32
C ALA A 8 13.89 -0.02 -15.79
N VAL A 9 13.74 0.27 -14.50
CA VAL A 9 12.44 0.40 -13.81
C VAL A 9 12.31 1.81 -13.27
N ASN A 10 11.36 2.59 -13.78
CA ASN A 10 11.09 3.95 -13.33
C ASN A 10 10.05 3.94 -12.20
N TYR A 11 10.47 3.52 -11.00
CA TYR A 11 9.54 3.29 -9.89
C TYR A 11 8.84 4.58 -9.44
N VAL A 12 9.49 5.74 -9.56
CA VAL A 12 8.86 7.02 -9.20
C VAL A 12 7.77 7.38 -10.19
N GLU A 13 8.02 7.25 -11.49
CA GLU A 13 7.00 7.48 -12.51
C GLU A 13 5.81 6.51 -12.35
N ASP A 14 6.08 5.21 -12.16
CA ASP A 14 5.06 4.19 -11.96
C ASP A 14 4.16 4.51 -10.75
N ILE A 15 4.76 4.92 -9.62
CA ILE A 15 4.01 5.30 -8.42
C ILE A 15 3.19 6.58 -8.65
N LEU A 16 3.79 7.59 -9.30
CA LEU A 16 3.11 8.85 -9.57
C LEU A 16 1.94 8.67 -10.54
N GLU A 17 2.03 7.75 -11.50
CA GLU A 17 0.92 7.41 -12.39
C GLU A 17 -0.28 6.85 -11.62
N ASP A 18 -0.06 5.87 -10.74
CA ASP A 18 -1.10 5.26 -9.90
C ASP A 18 -1.76 6.32 -8.99
N VAL A 19 -0.93 7.09 -8.28
CA VAL A 19 -1.36 8.17 -7.39
C VAL A 19 -2.20 9.20 -8.14
N ASN A 20 -1.76 9.62 -9.34
CA ASN A 20 -2.48 10.60 -10.14
C ASN A 20 -3.82 10.06 -10.65
N GLY A 21 -3.90 8.76 -10.95
CA GLY A 21 -5.15 8.07 -11.26
C GLY A 21 -6.15 8.17 -10.11
N ALA A 22 -5.75 7.68 -8.93
CA ALA A 22 -6.57 7.70 -7.73
C ALA A 22 -6.96 9.13 -7.31
N TYR A 23 -6.01 10.07 -7.36
CA TYR A 23 -6.26 11.49 -7.12
C TYR A 23 -7.38 12.04 -8.01
N LYS A 24 -7.32 11.80 -9.33
CA LYS A 24 -8.35 12.28 -10.26
C LYS A 24 -9.70 11.64 -9.98
N ASN A 25 -9.74 10.37 -9.62
CA ASN A 25 -10.98 9.67 -9.31
C ASN A 25 -11.59 10.17 -8.00
N PHE A 26 -10.79 10.43 -6.97
CA PHE A 26 -11.22 11.07 -5.74
C PHE A 26 -11.77 12.48 -5.99
N VAL A 27 -11.04 13.34 -6.72
CA VAL A 27 -11.47 14.71 -7.04
C VAL A 27 -12.81 14.75 -7.79
N LYS A 28 -13.08 13.77 -8.65
CA LYS A 28 -14.36 13.67 -9.38
C LYS A 28 -15.52 13.21 -8.51
N SER A 29 -15.26 12.41 -7.49
CA SER A 29 -16.28 11.66 -6.75
C SER A 29 -16.52 12.15 -5.32
N TYR A 30 -15.57 12.88 -4.70
CA TYR A 30 -15.63 13.18 -3.27
C TYR A 30 -16.93 13.84 -2.82
N LYS A 31 -17.51 14.74 -3.64
CA LYS A 31 -18.76 15.46 -3.31
C LYS A 31 -19.97 14.53 -3.13
N LYS A 32 -19.90 13.29 -3.62
CA LYS A 32 -20.95 12.28 -3.42
C LYS A 32 -20.94 11.71 -2.00
N PHE A 33 -19.81 11.80 -1.28
CA PHE A 33 -19.57 11.04 -0.05
C PHE A 33 -19.03 11.87 1.10
N PHE A 34 -18.27 12.94 0.82
CA PHE A 34 -17.49 13.66 1.81
C PHE A 34 -17.69 15.18 1.71
N ILE A 35 -17.57 15.82 2.87
CA ILE A 35 -17.38 17.25 3.04
C ILE A 35 -15.91 17.46 3.39
N LEU A 36 -15.21 18.19 2.52
CA LEU A 36 -13.77 18.45 2.65
C LEU A 36 -13.53 19.86 3.21
N PRO A 37 -12.47 20.05 4.02
CA PRO A 37 -12.07 21.37 4.50
C PRO A 37 -11.47 22.23 3.38
N GLU A 38 -11.43 23.55 3.60
CA GLU A 38 -11.07 24.53 2.57
C GLU A 38 -9.64 24.34 2.04
N GLU A 39 -8.72 23.90 2.88
CA GLU A 39 -7.33 23.62 2.55
C GLU A 39 -7.20 22.53 1.49
N VAL A 40 -7.93 21.42 1.66
CA VAL A 40 -7.96 20.32 0.69
C VAL A 40 -8.62 20.77 -0.62
N LEU A 41 -9.68 21.56 -0.52
CA LEU A 41 -10.34 22.15 -1.70
C LEU A 41 -9.44 23.16 -2.42
N GLY A 42 -8.64 23.93 -1.69
CA GLY A 42 -7.62 24.84 -2.20
C GLY A 42 -6.58 24.07 -3.00
N PHE A 43 -6.05 22.99 -2.43
CA PHE A 43 -5.11 22.11 -3.12
C PHE A 43 -5.68 21.60 -4.46
N PHE A 44 -6.96 21.19 -4.53
CA PHE A 44 -7.61 20.74 -5.77
C PHE A 44 -7.83 21.85 -6.81
N LYS A 45 -7.95 23.10 -6.37
CA LYS A 45 -8.05 24.25 -7.28
C LYS A 45 -6.71 24.48 -7.96
N ASP A 46 -5.64 24.49 -7.17
CA ASP A 46 -4.29 24.84 -7.61
C ASP A 46 -3.60 23.70 -8.36
N ASN A 47 -3.94 22.45 -8.03
CA ASN A 47 -3.33 21.26 -8.62
C ASN A 47 -4.41 20.44 -9.34
N LYS A 48 -4.26 20.23 -10.66
CA LYS A 48 -5.16 19.34 -11.43
C LYS A 48 -4.66 17.91 -11.54
N THR A 49 -3.40 17.69 -11.21
CA THR A 49 -2.70 16.42 -11.37
C THR A 49 -1.57 16.34 -10.35
N ILE A 50 -1.24 15.13 -9.93
CA ILE A 50 -0.01 14.85 -9.19
C ILE A 50 1.02 14.37 -10.21
N ARG A 51 2.06 15.16 -10.52
CA ARG A 51 3.03 14.84 -11.58
C ARG A 51 4.46 14.64 -11.09
N ASP A 52 4.74 15.04 -9.86
CA ASP A 52 6.08 15.05 -9.30
C ASP A 52 6.03 14.78 -7.79
N LYS A 53 7.20 14.44 -7.23
CA LYS A 53 7.38 14.12 -5.82
C LYS A 53 6.96 15.26 -4.90
N GLN A 54 7.22 16.51 -5.29
CA GLN A 54 6.89 17.68 -4.48
C GLN A 54 5.38 17.86 -4.36
N THR A 55 4.65 17.70 -5.46
CA THR A 55 3.20 17.82 -5.49
C THR A 55 2.55 16.68 -4.70
N LEU A 56 3.08 15.45 -4.80
CA LEU A 56 2.66 14.33 -3.98
C LEU A 56 2.90 14.63 -2.49
N GLU A 57 4.09 15.08 -2.11
CA GLU A 57 4.41 15.42 -0.72
C GLU A 57 3.50 16.52 -0.16
N ASN A 58 3.28 17.59 -0.91
CA ASN A 58 2.36 18.65 -0.53
C ASN A 58 0.94 18.12 -0.36
N TYR A 59 0.50 17.20 -1.23
CA TYR A 59 -0.83 16.59 -1.12
C TYR A 59 -0.94 15.72 0.13
N THR A 60 0.07 14.88 0.40
CA THR A 60 0.13 14.04 1.60
C THR A 60 0.04 14.90 2.85
N ILE A 61 0.86 15.94 2.96
CA ILE A 61 0.84 16.88 4.10
C ILE A 61 -0.54 17.53 4.26
N THR A 62 -1.11 18.00 3.15
CA THR A 62 -2.44 18.65 3.15
C THR A 62 -3.50 17.69 3.68
N LEU A 63 -3.49 16.42 3.24
CA LEU A 63 -4.42 15.41 3.73
C LEU A 63 -4.16 15.08 5.20
N GLU A 64 -2.91 14.85 5.62
CA GLU A 64 -2.54 14.49 6.99
C GLU A 64 -3.02 15.54 8.01
N GLN A 65 -2.75 16.81 7.73
CA GLN A 65 -3.11 17.91 8.64
C GLN A 65 -4.63 18.13 8.75
N ASN A 66 -5.38 17.66 7.76
CA ASN A 66 -6.81 17.91 7.64
C ASN A 66 -7.68 16.66 7.75
N PHE A 67 -7.07 15.48 7.96
CA PHE A 67 -7.78 14.20 7.89
C PHE A 67 -8.95 14.12 8.88
N SER A 68 -8.75 14.59 10.11
CA SER A 68 -9.79 14.62 11.16
C SER A 68 -10.92 15.63 10.88
N ASN A 69 -10.69 16.58 9.96
CA ASN A 69 -11.67 17.60 9.59
C ASN A 69 -12.50 17.19 8.37
N ILE A 70 -12.19 16.04 7.75
CA ILE A 70 -12.99 15.47 6.67
C ILE A 70 -14.17 14.71 7.31
N SER A 71 -15.38 15.04 6.89
CA SER A 71 -16.60 14.36 7.36
C SER A 71 -17.31 13.65 6.23
N CYS A 72 -17.99 12.55 6.55
CA CYS A 72 -18.90 11.91 5.63
C CYS A 72 -20.20 12.71 5.55
N ILE A 73 -20.84 12.71 4.38
CA ILE A 73 -22.21 13.18 4.24
C ILE A 73 -23.12 12.27 5.07
N VAL A 74 -24.12 12.83 5.74
CA VAL A 74 -25.05 12.09 6.61
C VAL A 74 -25.62 10.86 5.89
N GLY A 75 -25.54 9.69 6.55
CA GLY A 75 -25.97 8.41 6.00
C GLY A 75 -24.94 7.74 5.08
N LYS A 76 -23.71 8.27 5.01
CA LYS A 76 -22.57 7.73 4.24
C LYS A 76 -21.37 7.39 5.13
N GLU A 77 -21.58 7.18 6.42
CA GLU A 77 -20.51 6.95 7.40
C GLU A 77 -19.64 5.73 7.06
N ASN A 78 -20.24 4.69 6.47
CA ASN A 78 -19.52 3.51 5.97
C ASN A 78 -18.49 3.85 4.87
N PHE A 79 -18.60 5.02 4.22
CA PHE A 79 -17.62 5.47 3.23
C PHE A 79 -16.33 6.04 3.84
N ALA A 80 -16.26 6.23 5.17
CA ALA A 80 -15.03 6.61 5.86
C ALA A 80 -13.87 5.62 5.62
N ILE A 81 -14.19 4.35 5.35
CA ILE A 81 -13.21 3.33 4.96
C ILE A 81 -12.55 3.71 3.62
N PHE A 82 -13.30 4.19 2.63
CA PHE A 82 -12.74 4.60 1.34
C PHE A 82 -11.81 5.81 1.47
N LEU A 83 -12.13 6.74 2.38
CA LEU A 83 -11.24 7.86 2.68
C LEU A 83 -9.89 7.38 3.24
N ASN A 84 -9.91 6.40 4.14
CA ASN A 84 -8.68 5.78 4.65
C ASN A 84 -7.89 5.07 3.54
N HIS A 85 -8.55 4.33 2.64
CA HIS A 85 -7.87 3.70 1.50
C HIS A 85 -7.15 4.73 0.62
N HIS A 86 -7.84 5.81 0.25
CA HIS A 86 -7.23 6.87 -0.53
C HIS A 86 -6.05 7.49 0.20
N PHE A 87 -6.22 7.82 1.48
CA PHE A 87 -5.15 8.38 2.28
C PHE A 87 -3.93 7.44 2.40
N TYR A 88 -4.15 6.15 2.66
CA TYR A 88 -3.09 5.16 2.75
C TYR A 88 -2.38 4.93 1.43
N LEU A 89 -3.07 4.96 0.29
CA LEU A 89 -2.41 4.95 -1.02
C LEU A 89 -1.44 6.14 -1.14
N ILE A 90 -1.94 7.37 -0.94
CA ILE A 90 -1.14 8.59 -1.09
C ILE A 90 0.07 8.61 -0.15
N ARG A 91 -0.16 8.32 1.13
CA ARG A 91 0.90 8.30 2.14
C ARG A 91 1.92 7.19 1.88
N ASN A 92 1.48 5.97 1.61
CA ASN A 92 2.40 4.85 1.40
C ASN A 92 3.14 4.91 0.07
N SER A 93 2.60 5.58 -0.96
CA SER A 93 3.34 5.95 -2.16
C SER A 93 4.53 6.85 -1.84
N LEU A 94 4.33 7.88 -1.03
CA LEU A 94 5.41 8.77 -0.60
C LEU A 94 6.45 8.04 0.28
N ILE A 95 6.00 7.18 1.20
CA ILE A 95 6.89 6.37 2.04
C ILE A 95 7.75 5.45 1.17
N ASN A 96 7.16 4.74 0.21
CA ASN A 96 7.90 3.87 -0.70
C ASN A 96 8.99 4.62 -1.47
N ILE A 97 8.63 5.77 -2.06
CA ILE A 97 9.60 6.63 -2.76
C ILE A 97 10.74 7.02 -1.81
N LYS A 98 10.42 7.60 -0.64
CA LYS A 98 11.43 8.11 0.29
C LYS A 98 12.35 7.01 0.82
N SER A 99 11.81 5.84 1.14
CA SER A 99 12.60 4.72 1.65
C SER A 99 13.51 4.11 0.58
N ILE A 100 13.02 3.96 -0.66
CA ILE A 100 13.85 3.50 -1.78
C ILE A 100 14.93 4.54 -2.10
N ASP A 101 14.58 5.82 -2.22
CA ASP A 101 15.53 6.92 -2.48
C ASP A 101 16.65 6.94 -1.43
N ALA A 102 16.30 6.82 -0.15
CA ALA A 102 17.27 6.83 0.95
C ALA A 102 18.27 5.68 0.85
N ASN A 103 17.79 4.45 0.66
CA ASN A 103 18.65 3.27 0.60
C ASN A 103 19.50 3.23 -0.69
N LEU A 104 18.95 3.66 -1.83
CA LEU A 104 19.72 3.80 -3.06
C LEU A 104 20.83 4.85 -2.92
N THR A 105 20.50 6.01 -2.34
CA THR A 105 21.46 7.10 -2.10
C THR A 105 22.60 6.65 -1.18
N GLU A 106 22.28 5.96 -0.09
CA GLU A 106 23.27 5.41 0.85
C GLU A 106 24.27 4.48 0.13
N GLN A 107 23.76 3.68 -0.83
CA GLN A 107 24.56 2.77 -1.64
C GLN A 107 25.13 3.40 -2.92
N LYS A 108 25.02 4.73 -3.06
CA LYS A 108 25.55 5.54 -4.18
C LYS A 108 24.98 5.16 -5.55
N PHE A 109 23.73 4.69 -5.58
CA PHE A 109 22.96 4.52 -6.82
C PHE A 109 22.16 5.78 -7.15
N GLU A 110 21.84 5.95 -8.43
CA GLU A 110 20.85 6.94 -8.87
C GLU A 110 19.47 6.60 -8.30
N THR A 111 18.68 7.62 -7.99
CA THR A 111 17.27 7.50 -7.58
C THR A 111 16.35 7.70 -8.78
N ASP A 112 15.04 7.57 -8.56
CA ASP A 112 13.95 7.65 -9.56
C ASP A 112 13.90 6.46 -10.54
N VAL A 113 15.05 6.01 -11.03
CA VAL A 113 15.17 4.92 -12.02
C VAL A 113 16.19 3.88 -11.57
N ILE A 114 15.74 2.63 -11.45
CA ILE A 114 16.60 1.48 -11.19
C ILE A 114 17.19 1.04 -12.53
N ARG A 115 18.52 1.10 -12.69
CA ARG A 115 19.19 0.83 -13.98
C ARG A 115 19.97 -0.49 -14.04
N ASN A 116 20.12 -1.17 -12.91
CA ASN A 116 20.89 -2.41 -12.84
C ASN A 116 20.36 -3.32 -11.72
N SER A 117 20.77 -4.59 -11.77
CA SER A 117 20.34 -5.60 -10.80
C SER A 117 20.77 -5.30 -9.38
N SER A 118 21.96 -4.73 -9.17
CA SER A 118 22.44 -4.39 -7.82
C SER A 118 21.58 -3.32 -7.16
N ALA A 119 21.11 -2.32 -7.90
CA ALA A 119 20.14 -1.35 -7.40
C ALA A 119 18.78 -2.01 -7.10
N MET A 120 18.35 -2.99 -7.91
CA MET A 120 17.15 -3.78 -7.61
C MET A 120 17.29 -4.63 -6.34
N ASP A 121 18.49 -5.16 -6.06
CA ASP A 121 18.77 -5.89 -4.81
C ASP A 121 18.58 -4.97 -3.58
N ILE A 122 18.95 -3.68 -3.70
CA ILE A 122 18.69 -2.68 -2.64
C ILE A 122 17.19 -2.44 -2.44
N VAL A 123 16.40 -2.41 -3.52
CA VAL A 123 14.94 -2.30 -3.44
C VAL A 123 14.33 -3.53 -2.78
N ALA A 124 14.80 -4.73 -3.14
CA ALA A 124 14.36 -5.98 -2.49
C ALA A 124 14.74 -6.02 -1.00
N LEU A 125 15.94 -5.57 -0.63
CA LEU A 125 16.34 -5.45 0.78
C LEU A 125 15.45 -4.43 1.53
N THR A 126 15.14 -3.29 0.90
CA THR A 126 14.21 -2.29 1.43
C THR A 126 12.84 -2.92 1.71
N ALA A 127 12.33 -3.73 0.79
CA ALA A 127 11.07 -4.43 0.94
C ALA A 127 11.09 -5.47 2.07
N VAL A 128 12.19 -6.21 2.25
CA VAL A 128 12.35 -7.12 3.40
C VAL A 128 12.24 -6.36 4.72
N HIS A 129 12.91 -5.21 4.85
CA HIS A 129 12.83 -4.38 6.05
C HIS A 129 11.42 -3.83 6.27
N MET A 130 10.77 -3.32 5.22
CA MET A 130 9.38 -2.85 5.31
C MET A 130 8.43 -3.95 5.76
N LEU A 131 8.55 -5.15 5.17
CA LEU A 131 7.75 -6.31 5.54
C LEU A 131 7.96 -6.66 7.02
N GLY A 132 9.20 -6.83 7.46
CA GLY A 132 9.51 -7.18 8.85
C GLY A 132 8.97 -6.16 9.87
N ALA A 133 9.13 -4.87 9.59
CA ALA A 133 8.63 -3.81 10.47
C ALA A 133 7.09 -3.82 10.55
N ASN A 134 6.40 -3.94 9.42
CA ASN A 134 4.93 -3.94 9.37
C ASN A 134 4.34 -5.20 10.00
N LEU A 135 4.89 -6.38 9.72
CA LEU A 135 4.42 -7.61 10.33
C LEU A 135 4.61 -7.60 11.86
N SER A 136 5.71 -7.01 12.35
CA SER A 136 5.93 -6.81 13.79
C SER A 136 4.87 -5.90 14.40
N GLN A 137 4.61 -4.74 13.77
CA GLN A 137 3.57 -3.81 14.23
C GLN A 137 2.17 -4.46 14.22
N LEU A 138 1.85 -5.23 13.19
CA LEU A 138 0.57 -5.94 13.10
C LEU A 138 0.41 -6.99 14.19
N ARG A 139 1.47 -7.76 14.49
CA ARG A 139 1.46 -8.72 15.60
C ARG A 139 1.22 -8.03 16.94
N ASP A 140 1.91 -6.92 17.18
CA ASP A 140 1.79 -6.19 18.43
C ASP A 140 0.39 -5.57 18.58
N THR A 141 -0.16 -5.05 17.47
CA THR A 141 -1.53 -4.53 17.42
C THR A 141 -2.56 -5.63 17.66
N TYR A 142 -2.40 -6.80 17.02
CA TYR A 142 -3.26 -7.96 17.23
C TYR A 142 -3.33 -8.35 18.72
N ASN A 143 -2.17 -8.38 19.37
CA ASN A 143 -2.08 -8.72 20.80
C ASN A 143 -2.71 -7.64 21.67
N LYS A 144 -2.44 -6.36 21.37
CA LYS A 144 -2.99 -5.21 22.10
C LYS A 144 -4.52 -5.15 22.04
N LEU A 145 -5.10 -5.50 20.89
CA LEU A 145 -6.55 -5.54 20.67
C LEU A 145 -7.19 -6.85 21.17
N GLU A 146 -6.41 -7.74 21.79
CA GLU A 146 -6.86 -9.04 22.30
C GLU A 146 -7.60 -9.88 21.25
N MET A 147 -7.16 -9.81 19.99
CA MET A 147 -7.84 -10.45 18.85
C MET A 147 -7.91 -11.98 18.96
N PHE A 148 -7.11 -12.59 19.84
CA PHE A 148 -7.18 -14.02 20.16
C PHE A 148 -8.50 -14.42 20.86
N ASN A 149 -9.23 -13.45 21.43
CA ASN A 149 -10.56 -13.66 22.02
C ASN A 149 -11.70 -13.45 21.00
N GLU A 150 -11.41 -13.03 19.76
CA GLU A 150 -12.43 -12.76 18.75
C GLU A 150 -13.07 -14.08 18.28
N PRO A 151 -14.40 -14.23 18.41
CA PRO A 151 -15.06 -15.53 18.26
C PRO A 151 -15.05 -16.09 16.82
N ASN A 152 -14.97 -15.22 15.80
CA ASN A 152 -14.91 -15.66 14.40
C ASN A 152 -13.49 -15.95 13.93
N GLY A 153 -12.46 -15.63 14.74
CA GLY A 153 -11.06 -15.84 14.40
C GLY A 153 -10.63 -15.22 13.08
N VAL A 154 -11.20 -14.07 12.69
CA VAL A 154 -11.06 -13.48 11.34
C VAL A 154 -9.60 -13.32 10.91
N TYR A 155 -8.71 -13.05 11.85
CA TYR A 155 -7.30 -12.71 11.60
C TYR A 155 -6.33 -13.84 11.91
N LEU A 156 -6.79 -15.02 12.33
CA LEU A 156 -5.91 -16.11 12.79
C LEU A 156 -4.90 -16.55 11.70
N LYS A 157 -5.37 -16.74 10.46
CA LYS A 157 -4.50 -17.11 9.33
C LYS A 157 -3.45 -16.05 9.01
N LEU A 158 -3.82 -14.78 9.14
CA LEU A 158 -2.87 -13.68 8.95
C LEU A 158 -1.82 -13.68 10.06
N LEU A 159 -2.20 -13.93 11.31
CA LEU A 159 -1.26 -14.03 12.43
C LEU A 159 -0.29 -15.21 12.25
N GLU A 160 -0.78 -16.37 11.80
CA GLU A 160 0.07 -17.52 11.48
C GLU A 160 1.11 -17.19 10.42
N LEU A 161 0.70 -16.50 9.34
CA LEU A 161 1.61 -16.00 8.31
C LEU A 161 2.63 -15.03 8.89
N ILE A 162 2.19 -14.03 9.66
CA ILE A 162 3.04 -13.04 10.31
C ILE A 162 4.13 -13.72 11.14
N ASN A 163 3.75 -14.65 12.02
CA ASN A 163 4.70 -15.34 12.90
C ASN A 163 5.72 -16.15 12.10
N LYS A 164 5.26 -16.92 11.11
CA LYS A 164 6.13 -17.71 10.24
C LYS A 164 7.12 -16.83 9.47
N THR A 165 6.68 -15.68 8.96
CA THR A 165 7.55 -14.77 8.20
C THR A 165 8.58 -14.07 9.11
N LEU A 166 8.20 -13.70 10.35
CA LEU A 166 9.10 -13.08 11.31
C LEU A 166 10.18 -14.03 11.86
N GLU A 167 9.96 -15.34 11.78
CA GLU A 167 10.95 -16.37 12.16
C GLU A 167 12.01 -16.64 11.08
N LEU A 168 11.86 -16.06 9.88
CA LEU A 168 12.82 -16.26 8.80
C LEU A 168 14.14 -15.54 9.09
N ASP A 169 15.25 -16.21 8.82
CA ASP A 169 16.54 -15.54 8.66
C ASP A 169 16.54 -14.62 7.43
N GLY A 170 17.50 -13.68 7.37
CA GLY A 170 17.55 -12.68 6.31
C GLY A 170 17.66 -13.27 4.90
N GLU A 171 18.39 -14.37 4.72
CA GLU A 171 18.55 -15.02 3.42
C GLU A 171 17.23 -15.65 2.95
N LYS A 172 16.53 -16.38 3.82
CA LYS A 172 15.22 -16.95 3.50
C LYS A 172 14.16 -15.87 3.30
N ALA A 173 14.18 -14.81 4.10
CA ALA A 173 13.27 -13.67 3.95
C ALA A 173 13.41 -13.02 2.58
N PHE A 174 14.65 -12.81 2.11
CA PHE A 174 14.91 -12.31 0.76
C PHE A 174 14.41 -13.27 -0.33
N LYS A 175 14.75 -14.56 -0.22
CA LYS A 175 14.34 -15.58 -1.22
C LYS A 175 12.83 -15.75 -1.34
N THR A 176 12.09 -15.58 -0.25
CA THR A 176 10.63 -15.79 -0.18
C THR A 176 9.85 -14.47 -0.16
N LEU A 177 10.51 -13.33 -0.39
CA LEU A 177 9.94 -12.00 -0.28
C LEU A 177 8.64 -11.84 -1.09
N LEU A 178 8.68 -12.16 -2.38
CA LEU A 178 7.52 -12.02 -3.27
C LEU A 178 6.36 -12.90 -2.81
N ASP A 179 6.63 -14.13 -2.37
CA ASP A 179 5.62 -15.05 -1.88
C ASP A 179 5.01 -14.57 -0.57
N ASN A 180 5.83 -14.05 0.37
CA ASN A 180 5.35 -13.54 1.64
C ASN A 180 4.45 -12.30 1.43
N ILE A 181 4.84 -11.38 0.56
CA ILE A 181 3.99 -10.23 0.22
C ILE A 181 2.71 -10.70 -0.47
N ALA A 182 2.79 -11.57 -1.47
CA ALA A 182 1.61 -12.09 -2.16
C ALA A 182 0.63 -12.78 -1.21
N ASN A 183 1.14 -13.62 -0.30
CA ASN A 183 0.34 -14.28 0.73
C ASN A 183 -0.31 -13.27 1.68
N TYR A 184 0.39 -12.21 2.05
CA TYR A 184 -0.18 -11.12 2.85
C TYR A 184 -1.35 -10.46 2.12
N LEU A 185 -1.17 -10.05 0.86
CA LEU A 185 -2.20 -9.40 0.05
C LEU A 185 -3.44 -10.30 -0.13
N GLN A 186 -3.24 -11.62 -0.29
CA GLN A 186 -4.34 -12.58 -0.36
C GLN A 186 -5.10 -12.74 0.97
N ASN A 187 -4.37 -12.78 2.09
CA ASN A 187 -5.00 -12.83 3.42
C ASN A 187 -5.78 -11.55 3.70
N TYR A 188 -5.26 -10.38 3.30
CA TYR A 188 -5.98 -9.12 3.38
C TYR A 188 -7.33 -9.18 2.64
N ASN A 189 -7.35 -9.63 1.39
CA ASN A 189 -8.58 -9.76 0.61
C ASN A 189 -9.59 -10.73 1.26
N THR A 190 -9.09 -11.80 1.88
CA THR A 190 -9.91 -12.76 2.62
C THR A 190 -10.54 -12.13 3.87
N ILE A 191 -9.74 -11.34 4.61
CA ILE A 191 -10.21 -10.59 5.79
C ILE A 191 -11.26 -9.57 5.37
N TYR A 192 -10.99 -8.76 4.35
CA TYR A 192 -11.93 -7.75 3.85
C TYR A 192 -13.28 -8.36 3.52
N LYS A 193 -13.28 -9.47 2.76
CA LYS A 193 -14.49 -10.21 2.41
C LYS A 193 -15.21 -10.73 3.66
N THR A 194 -14.48 -11.40 4.56
CA THR A 194 -15.06 -11.97 5.79
C THR A 194 -15.73 -10.88 6.63
N ILE A 195 -15.06 -9.75 6.86
CA ILE A 195 -15.62 -8.64 7.64
C ILE A 195 -16.86 -8.07 6.98
N SER A 196 -16.88 -7.95 5.64
CA SER A 196 -18.04 -7.43 4.91
C SER A 196 -19.27 -8.33 4.97
N GLU A 197 -19.09 -9.62 5.26
CA GLU A 197 -20.15 -10.63 5.33
C GLU A 197 -20.63 -10.87 6.77
N LEU A 198 -19.85 -10.49 7.77
CA LEU A 198 -20.20 -10.67 9.18
C LEU A 198 -21.26 -9.66 9.64
N PRO A 199 -22.24 -10.09 10.45
CA PRO A 199 -23.18 -9.16 11.07
C PRO A 199 -22.46 -8.26 12.08
N GLU A 200 -23.01 -7.07 12.29
CA GLU A 200 -22.49 -6.17 13.31
C GLU A 200 -22.72 -6.74 14.72
N ASP A 201 -21.66 -6.75 15.54
CA ASP A 201 -21.70 -7.22 16.92
C ASP A 201 -20.73 -6.40 17.80
N GLY A 202 -20.59 -6.79 19.07
CA GLY A 202 -19.71 -6.09 20.02
C GLY A 202 -18.22 -6.09 19.64
N TRP A 203 -17.79 -6.96 18.72
CA TRP A 203 -16.41 -7.04 18.23
C TRP A 203 -16.19 -6.22 16.96
N SER A 204 -17.25 -5.76 16.28
CA SER A 204 -17.14 -4.99 15.04
C SER A 204 -16.19 -3.80 15.13
N PRO A 205 -16.22 -2.94 16.18
CA PRO A 205 -15.30 -1.81 16.26
C PRO A 205 -13.82 -2.25 16.28
N VAL A 206 -13.51 -3.30 17.05
CA VAL A 206 -12.14 -3.81 17.21
C VAL A 206 -11.67 -4.51 15.93
N ARG A 207 -12.55 -5.24 15.23
CA ARG A 207 -12.24 -5.77 13.90
C ARG A 207 -11.93 -4.65 12.92
N ILE A 208 -12.76 -3.61 12.86
CA ILE A 208 -12.51 -2.49 11.95
C ILE A 208 -11.19 -1.78 12.29
N GLU A 209 -10.86 -1.60 13.56
CA GLU A 209 -9.57 -1.04 13.98
C GLU A 209 -8.40 -1.89 13.47
N MET A 210 -8.40 -3.21 13.74
CA MET A 210 -7.35 -4.12 13.25
C MET A 210 -7.30 -4.12 11.70
N PHE A 211 -8.46 -4.07 11.05
CA PHE A 211 -8.56 -4.00 9.60
C PHE A 211 -7.90 -2.74 9.02
N MET A 212 -7.98 -1.59 9.69
CA MET A 212 -7.29 -0.36 9.24
C MET A 212 -5.77 -0.52 9.27
N TYR A 213 -5.21 -1.16 10.29
CA TYR A 213 -3.77 -1.48 10.32
C TYR A 213 -3.38 -2.45 9.20
N CYS A 214 -4.20 -3.46 8.93
CA CYS A 214 -3.97 -4.35 7.79
C CYS A 214 -4.05 -3.61 6.44
N THR A 215 -4.97 -2.64 6.32
CA THR A 215 -5.14 -1.84 5.11
C THR A 215 -3.92 -0.95 4.87
N ASP A 216 -3.38 -0.33 5.92
CA ASP A 216 -2.15 0.47 5.81
C ASP A 216 -0.98 -0.35 5.25
N ALA A 217 -0.71 -1.50 5.87
CA ALA A 217 0.33 -2.42 5.41
C ALA A 217 0.04 -3.00 4.01
N TYR A 218 -1.22 -3.23 3.65
CA TYR A 218 -1.62 -3.64 2.30
C TYR A 218 -1.17 -2.63 1.23
N PHE A 219 -1.37 -1.33 1.45
CA PHE A 219 -0.94 -0.30 0.51
C PHE A 219 0.58 -0.22 0.42
N LEU A 220 1.27 -0.21 1.56
CA LEU A 220 2.74 -0.17 1.58
C LEU A 220 3.35 -1.35 0.82
N LEU A 221 2.89 -2.57 1.14
CA LEU A 221 3.41 -3.80 0.54
C LEU A 221 2.95 -3.98 -0.91
N GLY A 222 1.72 -3.58 -1.25
CA GLY A 222 1.20 -3.65 -2.61
C GLY A 222 1.99 -2.79 -3.60
N ILE A 223 2.37 -1.58 -3.18
CA ILE A 223 3.18 -0.66 -3.99
C ILE A 223 4.57 -1.26 -4.24
N ILE A 224 5.28 -1.70 -3.19
CA ILE A 224 6.64 -2.26 -3.38
C ILE A 224 6.61 -3.58 -4.15
N TYR A 225 5.56 -4.38 -3.98
CA TYR A 225 5.36 -5.61 -4.74
C TYR A 225 5.23 -5.33 -6.24
N LYS A 226 4.46 -4.30 -6.62
CA LYS A 226 4.35 -3.85 -8.02
C LYS A 226 5.72 -3.48 -8.60
N ILE A 227 6.54 -2.74 -7.85
CA ILE A 227 7.90 -2.34 -8.28
C ILE A 227 8.78 -3.58 -8.51
N LEU A 228 8.80 -4.52 -7.55
CA LEU A 228 9.60 -5.73 -7.65
C LEU A 228 9.18 -6.61 -8.85
N LEU A 229 7.89 -6.62 -9.19
CA LEU A 229 7.35 -7.35 -10.34
C LEU A 229 7.65 -6.67 -11.70
N GLN A 230 8.12 -5.42 -11.74
CA GLN A 230 8.50 -4.77 -12.99
C GLN A 230 9.68 -5.48 -13.66
N THR A 231 10.65 -5.97 -12.89
CA THR A 231 11.80 -6.72 -13.45
C THR A 231 11.36 -7.98 -14.21
N PRO A 232 10.59 -8.92 -13.64
CA PRO A 232 10.13 -10.08 -14.39
C PRO A 232 9.17 -9.71 -15.54
N LEU A 233 8.37 -8.64 -15.43
CA LEU A 233 7.54 -8.16 -16.52
C LEU A 233 8.38 -7.65 -17.71
N ASN A 234 9.33 -6.75 -17.45
CA ASN A 234 10.18 -6.14 -18.46
C ASN A 234 11.03 -7.20 -19.18
N ASN A 235 11.50 -8.20 -18.44
CA ASN A 235 12.25 -9.34 -18.99
C ASN A 235 11.36 -10.45 -19.58
N LYS A 236 10.05 -10.23 -19.70
CA LYS A 236 9.07 -11.18 -20.28
C LYS A 236 9.02 -12.54 -19.59
N ILE A 237 9.44 -12.60 -18.32
CA ILE A 237 9.28 -13.78 -17.46
C ILE A 237 7.80 -13.96 -17.12
N ILE A 238 7.10 -12.85 -16.90
CA ILE A 238 5.64 -12.79 -16.77
C ILE A 238 5.06 -11.89 -17.86
N ASP A 239 3.84 -12.21 -18.31
CA ASP A 239 3.11 -11.36 -19.25
C ASP A 239 2.30 -10.26 -18.54
N SER A 240 1.80 -9.30 -19.29
CA SER A 240 1.00 -8.19 -18.76
C SER A 240 -0.33 -8.64 -18.12
N LYS A 241 -0.89 -9.78 -18.56
CA LYS A 241 -2.13 -10.34 -17.99
C LYS A 241 -1.86 -10.95 -16.62
N MET A 242 -0.74 -11.66 -16.47
CA MET A 242 -0.27 -12.21 -15.22
C MET A 242 0.10 -11.09 -14.25
N PHE A 243 0.86 -10.08 -14.71
CA PHE A 243 1.19 -8.90 -13.90
C PHE A 243 -0.06 -8.24 -13.34
N LYS A 244 -1.07 -7.95 -14.17
CA LYS A 244 -2.36 -7.38 -13.72
C LYS A 244 -3.14 -8.26 -12.75
N ARG A 245 -2.90 -9.57 -12.73
CA ARG A 245 -3.53 -10.49 -11.76
C ARG A 245 -2.78 -10.55 -10.43
N LEU A 246 -1.47 -10.28 -10.44
CA LEU A 246 -0.62 -10.31 -9.26
C LEU A 246 -0.65 -8.97 -8.52
N VAL A 247 -0.65 -7.87 -9.26
CA VAL A 247 -0.66 -6.52 -8.69
C VAL A 247 -2.05 -6.21 -8.11
N PRO A 248 -2.13 -5.79 -6.84
CA PRO A 248 -3.40 -5.40 -6.24
C PRO A 248 -4.00 -4.16 -6.92
N GLU A 249 -5.34 -4.08 -6.99
CA GLU A 249 -6.02 -2.84 -7.32
C GLU A 249 -5.96 -1.90 -6.11
N LEU A 250 -5.28 -0.77 -6.27
CA LEU A 250 -5.01 0.17 -5.18
C LEU A 250 -5.97 1.37 -5.21
N ASP A 251 -6.65 1.65 -6.32
CA ASP A 251 -7.59 2.77 -6.38
C ASP A 251 -9.00 2.35 -5.97
N ALA A 252 -9.35 2.65 -4.71
CA ALA A 252 -10.68 2.39 -4.16
C ALA A 252 -11.81 3.19 -4.84
N PHE A 253 -11.50 4.26 -5.58
CA PHE A 253 -12.46 5.11 -6.29
C PHE A 253 -12.57 4.81 -7.80
N SER A 254 -11.82 3.84 -8.30
CA SER A 254 -11.80 3.46 -9.73
C SER A 254 -13.17 2.97 -10.25
N THR A 255 -14.07 2.53 -9.37
CA THR A 255 -15.34 1.87 -9.71
C THR A 255 -16.59 2.65 -9.26
N ILE A 256 -16.44 3.89 -8.78
CA ILE A 256 -17.49 4.70 -8.09
C ILE A 256 -17.81 6.02 -8.82
#